data_AF-A0AA36ITD7-F1
#
_entry.id   AF-A0AA36ITD7-F1
#
_cell.length_a   1.000
_cell.length_b   1.000
_cell.length_c   1.000
_cell.angle_alpha   90.00
_cell.angle_beta   90.00
_cell.angle_gamma   90.00
#
_symmetry.space_group_name_H-M   'P 1'
#
loop_
_entity.id
_entity.type
_entity.pdbx_description
1 polymer ?
#
loop_
_entity_poly.entity_id
_entity_poly.type
_entity_poly.pdbx_seq_one_letter_code
_entity_poly.pdbx_strand_id
1 'polypeptide(L)'
;NGVYPSCDPYGAEFSETYMPERYKLAGLALAGNYKFVLDGVQADQDYVRTQAGTVCAMANMAEIMARNTRVLTESDMRLYKMCALAMRCGYMKMAVSAHSKRQLRWKLRPKWHQLACHLVPLAPLNPRYFANYLDEDYVRRIKQLAVRRTAAGMSSEVCQRYCIQVCLRWASLYGNGVQL
;
A
#
# COMPACT_ATOMS: atom_id res chain seq x y z
N ASN A 1 5.36 -19.27 9.37
CA ASN A 1 6.53 -19.84 10.05
C ASN A 1 7.76 -19.33 9.34
N GLY A 2 8.50 -18.40 9.96
CA GLY A 2 9.79 -17.98 9.42
C GLY A 2 10.72 -19.18 9.42
N VAL A 3 11.34 -19.49 8.28
CA VAL A 3 12.35 -20.53 8.18
C VAL A 3 13.64 -19.88 8.64
N TYR A 4 14.22 -20.39 9.72
CA TYR A 4 15.57 -19.97 10.08
C TYR A 4 16.54 -20.42 9.01
N PRO A 5 17.49 -19.59 8.61
CA PRO A 5 18.64 -20.09 7.88
C PRO A 5 19.34 -21.13 8.76
N SER A 6 19.46 -22.36 8.27
CA SER A 6 20.31 -23.38 8.90
C SER A 6 21.80 -23.01 8.79
N CYS A 7 22.14 -22.16 7.82
CA CYS A 7 23.50 -21.74 7.53
C CYS A 7 23.56 -20.26 7.11
N ASP A 8 24.68 -19.60 7.34
CA ASP A 8 24.96 -18.25 6.87
C ASP A 8 25.34 -18.21 5.36
N PRO A 9 25.61 -17.02 4.76
CA PRO A 9 26.01 -16.90 3.36
C PRO A 9 27.30 -17.63 2.96
N TYR A 10 28.16 -17.93 3.94
CA TYR A 10 29.43 -18.61 3.75
C TYR A 10 29.33 -20.12 4.02
N GLY A 11 28.12 -20.61 4.34
CA GLY A 11 27.85 -22.03 4.61
C GLY A 11 28.15 -22.45 6.04
N ALA A 12 28.48 -21.53 6.95
CA ALA A 12 28.67 -21.83 8.36
C ALA A 12 27.32 -22.09 9.04
N GLU A 13 27.23 -23.16 9.83
CA GLU A 13 25.99 -23.54 10.52
C GLU A 13 25.58 -22.47 11.54
N PHE A 14 24.29 -22.13 11.54
CA PHE A 14 23.74 -21.19 12.51
C PHE A 14 23.57 -21.86 13.87
N SER A 15 24.52 -21.62 14.78
CA SER A 15 24.57 -22.24 16.10
C SER A 15 24.75 -21.23 17.24
N GLU A 16 24.52 -21.69 18.47
CA GLU A 16 24.74 -20.91 19.69
C GLU A 16 26.21 -20.48 19.85
N THR A 17 27.15 -21.21 19.25
CA THR A 17 28.58 -20.90 19.32
C THR A 17 29.05 -19.98 18.18
N TYR A 18 28.45 -20.08 17.00
CA TYR A 18 28.84 -19.29 15.83
C TYR A 18 28.30 -17.85 15.88
N MET A 19 27.05 -17.67 16.35
CA MET A 19 26.42 -16.34 16.51
C MET A 19 25.52 -16.29 17.77
N PRO A 20 26.10 -16.34 18.98
CA PRO A 20 25.36 -16.51 20.24
C PRO A 20 24.23 -15.50 20.45
N GLU A 21 24.51 -14.22 20.23
CA GLU A 21 23.52 -13.16 20.44
C GLU A 21 22.35 -13.25 19.45
N ARG A 22 22.60 -13.69 18.21
CA ARG A 22 21.53 -13.88 17.21
C ARG A 22 20.75 -15.15 17.46
N TYR A 23 21.44 -16.20 17.92
CA TYR A 23 20.82 -17.46 18.31
C TYR A 23 19.86 -17.26 19.48
N LYS A 24 20.16 -16.37 20.43
CA LYS A 24 19.24 -15.97 21.52
C LYS A 24 18.00 -15.23 21.00
N LEU A 25 18.16 -14.38 19.99
CA LEU A 25 17.06 -13.64 19.37
C LEU A 25 16.23 -14.47 18.39
N ALA A 26 16.74 -15.66 18.07
CA ALA A 26 16.12 -16.57 17.14
C ALA A 26 14.68 -16.86 17.58
N GLY A 27 13.69 -16.37 16.81
CA GLY A 27 12.30 -16.80 16.95
C GLY A 27 11.41 -15.91 17.77
N LEU A 28 12.00 -14.86 18.34
CA LEU A 28 11.31 -13.72 18.89
C LEU A 28 10.59 -12.96 17.78
N ALA A 29 9.41 -12.42 18.07
CA ALA A 29 8.66 -11.61 17.13
C ALA A 29 9.33 -10.23 16.93
N LEU A 30 9.63 -9.86 15.69
CA LEU A 30 10.13 -8.55 15.26
C LEU A 30 8.97 -7.54 15.13
N ALA A 31 7.91 -7.94 14.42
CA ALA A 31 6.69 -7.14 14.23
C ALA A 31 5.55 -8.07 13.83
N GLY A 32 4.45 -8.13 14.60
CA GLY A 32 3.38 -9.10 14.36
C GLY A 32 3.91 -10.54 14.37
N ASN A 33 3.64 -11.31 13.31
CA ASN A 33 4.09 -12.71 13.19
C ASN A 33 5.48 -12.86 12.54
N TYR A 34 6.15 -11.75 12.20
CA TYR A 34 7.51 -11.78 11.65
C TYR A 34 8.47 -12.02 12.81
N LYS A 35 9.36 -13.01 12.69
CA LYS A 35 10.36 -13.33 13.73
C LYS A 35 11.73 -12.79 13.32
N PHE A 36 12.57 -12.44 14.29
CA PHE A 36 13.89 -11.86 14.09
C PHE A 36 14.73 -12.74 13.14
N VAL A 37 15.04 -12.22 11.95
CA VAL A 37 16.16 -12.65 11.10
C VAL A 37 16.81 -11.37 10.62
N LEU A 38 17.77 -10.89 11.40
CA LEU A 38 18.57 -9.73 11.03
C LEU A 38 20.00 -10.07 11.41
N ASP A 39 20.64 -10.81 10.51
CA ASP A 39 21.77 -10.29 9.72
C ASP A 39 22.50 -11.48 9.07
N GLY A 40 22.89 -11.33 7.80
CA GLY A 40 23.48 -12.39 6.97
C GLY A 40 22.57 -12.92 5.85
N VAL A 41 21.25 -13.06 6.03
CA VAL A 41 20.40 -13.50 4.90
C VAL A 41 20.13 -12.32 3.98
N GLN A 42 20.93 -12.20 2.92
CA GLN A 42 20.79 -11.17 1.88
C GLN A 42 19.33 -11.04 1.40
N ALA A 43 18.62 -12.16 1.26
CA ALA A 43 17.22 -12.17 0.80
C ALA A 43 16.25 -11.47 1.77
N ASP A 44 16.46 -11.55 3.08
CA ASP A 44 15.60 -10.89 4.06
C ASP A 44 15.95 -9.40 4.18
N GLN A 45 17.25 -9.06 4.11
CA GLN A 45 17.67 -7.66 4.00
C GLN A 45 17.11 -7.01 2.74
N ASP A 46 17.14 -7.69 1.61
CA ASP A 46 16.59 -7.21 0.34
C ASP A 46 15.07 -7.03 0.44
N TYR A 47 14.36 -7.93 1.12
CA TYR A 47 12.93 -7.79 1.36
C TYR A 47 12.62 -6.55 2.22
N VAL A 48 13.32 -6.38 3.35
CA VAL A 48 13.13 -5.21 4.24
C VAL A 48 13.47 -3.92 3.52
N ARG A 49 14.57 -3.87 2.76
CA ARG A 49 14.95 -2.70 1.94
C ARG A 49 13.88 -2.39 0.91
N THR A 50 13.37 -3.40 0.21
CA THR A 50 12.32 -3.23 -0.81
C THR A 50 11.02 -2.71 -0.18
N GLN A 51 10.63 -3.27 0.97
CA GLN A 51 9.43 -2.85 1.70
C GLN A 51 9.57 -1.41 2.20
N ALA A 52 10.69 -1.08 2.86
CA ALA A 52 10.97 0.26 3.37
C ALA A 52 11.01 1.30 2.24
N GLY A 53 11.66 0.99 1.12
CA GLY A 53 11.68 1.86 -0.06
C GLY A 53 10.28 2.09 -0.63
N THR A 54 9.44 1.05 -0.68
CA THR A 54 8.04 1.15 -1.11
C THR A 54 7.24 2.06 -0.19
N VAL A 55 7.36 1.89 1.12
CA VAL A 55 6.65 2.69 2.13
C VAL A 55 7.11 4.15 2.10
N CYS A 56 8.43 4.39 1.99
CA CYS A 56 8.99 5.73 1.88
C CYS A 56 8.47 6.45 0.63
N ALA A 57 8.44 5.76 -0.52
CA ALA A 57 7.88 6.33 -1.75
C ALA A 57 6.41 6.75 -1.58
N MET A 58 5.61 5.93 -0.89
CA MET A 58 4.22 6.30 -0.62
C MET A 58 4.07 7.46 0.37
N ALA A 59 4.89 7.50 1.41
CA ALA A 59 4.88 8.59 2.38
C ALA A 59 5.16 9.93 1.67
N ASN A 60 6.14 9.94 0.75
CA ASN A 60 6.42 11.10 -0.09
C ASN A 60 5.25 11.43 -1.03
N MET A 61 4.61 10.44 -1.67
CA MET A 61 3.41 10.70 -2.46
C MET A 61 2.30 11.34 -1.61
N ALA A 62 2.10 10.87 -0.38
CA ALA A 62 1.11 11.40 0.54
C ALA A 62 1.42 12.84 0.97
N GLU A 63 2.69 13.15 1.25
CA GLU A 63 3.16 14.51 1.57
C GLU A 63 2.95 15.46 0.38
N ILE A 64 3.34 15.05 -0.83
CA ILE A 64 3.14 15.83 -2.06
C ILE A 64 1.65 16.12 -2.27
N MET A 65 0.80 15.09 -2.15
CA MET A 65 -0.65 15.24 -2.26
C MET A 65 -1.23 16.12 -1.13
N ALA A 66 -0.60 16.17 0.04
CA ALA A 66 -1.06 16.95 1.18
C ALA A 66 -0.75 18.44 1.04
N ARG A 67 0.43 18.78 0.50
CA ARG A 67 0.86 20.18 0.32
C ARG A 67 0.31 20.86 -0.94
N ASN A 68 -0.16 20.09 -1.92
CA ASN A 68 -0.77 20.62 -3.14
C ASN A 68 -2.29 20.71 -3.04
N THR A 69 -2.88 21.59 -3.86
CA THR A 69 -4.34 21.69 -4.04
C THR A 69 -4.82 20.67 -5.08
N ARG A 70 -5.81 21.00 -5.94
CA ARG A 70 -6.35 20.08 -6.96
C ARG A 70 -5.35 19.73 -8.06
N VAL A 71 -4.34 20.58 -8.25
CA VAL A 71 -3.33 20.46 -9.30
C VAL A 71 -1.95 20.42 -8.63
N LEU A 72 -1.11 19.48 -9.04
CA LEU A 72 0.28 19.39 -8.62
C LEU A 72 1.10 20.41 -9.41
N THR A 73 2.04 21.08 -8.75
CA THR A 73 3.07 21.85 -9.44
C THR A 73 3.90 20.95 -10.35
N GLU A 74 4.58 21.52 -11.36
CA GLU A 74 5.40 20.72 -12.27
C GLU A 74 6.53 19.96 -11.54
N SER A 75 7.19 20.62 -10.58
CA SER A 75 8.21 20.00 -9.72
C SER A 75 7.65 18.85 -8.91
N ASP A 76 6.48 19.04 -8.29
CA ASP A 76 5.84 18.02 -7.47
C ASP A 76 5.27 16.87 -8.30
N MET A 77 4.79 17.15 -9.51
CA MET A 77 4.36 16.14 -10.46
C MET A 77 5.53 15.26 -10.88
N ARG A 78 6.73 15.84 -11.10
CA ARG A 78 7.94 15.06 -11.39
C ARG A 78 8.33 14.17 -10.21
N LEU A 79 8.36 14.72 -9.00
CA LEU A 79 8.69 13.95 -7.80
C LEU A 79 7.65 12.85 -7.54
N TYR A 80 6.36 13.17 -7.70
CA TYR A 80 5.27 12.23 -7.55
C TYR A 80 5.41 11.05 -8.52
N LYS A 81 5.75 11.31 -9.80
CA LYS A 81 6.03 10.25 -10.79
C LYS A 81 7.19 9.36 -10.38
N MET A 82 8.27 9.94 -9.85
CA MET A 82 9.42 9.16 -9.35
C MET A 82 9.02 8.27 -8.18
N CYS A 83 8.30 8.80 -7.19
CA CYS A 83 7.81 8.03 -6.06
C CYS A 83 6.83 6.92 -6.51
N ALA A 84 5.91 7.23 -7.44
CA ALA A 84 4.98 6.24 -7.99
C ALA A 84 5.71 5.09 -8.70
N LEU A 85 6.78 5.40 -9.45
CA LEU A 85 7.62 4.40 -10.09
C LEU A 85 8.38 3.54 -9.06
N ALA A 86 9.02 4.17 -8.07
CA ALA A 86 9.72 3.46 -7.00
C ALA A 86 8.79 2.51 -6.23
N MET A 87 7.60 2.99 -5.88
CA MET A 87 6.56 2.17 -5.25
C MET A 87 6.15 0.98 -6.15
N ARG A 88 5.95 1.19 -7.46
CA ARG A 88 5.63 0.11 -8.41
C ARG A 88 6.73 -0.95 -8.47
N CYS A 89 7.98 -0.51 -8.60
CA CYS A 89 9.14 -1.40 -8.67
C CYS A 89 9.25 -2.25 -7.39
N GLY A 90 9.12 -1.60 -6.22
CA GLY A 90 9.14 -2.29 -4.94
C GLY A 90 7.99 -3.28 -4.78
N TYR A 91 6.76 -2.86 -5.12
CA TYR A 91 5.58 -3.74 -5.11
C TYR A 91 5.78 -4.96 -6.01
N MET A 92 6.23 -4.75 -7.26
CA MET A 92 6.44 -5.83 -8.23
C MET A 92 7.53 -6.80 -7.77
N LYS A 93 8.64 -6.29 -7.24
CA LYS A 93 9.72 -7.13 -6.70
C LYS A 93 9.23 -8.02 -5.56
N MET A 94 8.45 -7.47 -4.63
CA MET A 94 7.89 -8.27 -3.55
C MET A 94 6.83 -9.26 -4.05
N ALA A 95 6.06 -8.92 -5.10
CA ALA A 95 5.09 -9.83 -5.71
C ALA A 95 5.78 -11.03 -6.37
N VAL A 96 6.84 -10.78 -7.15
CA VAL A 96 7.67 -11.83 -7.75
C VAL A 96 8.32 -12.71 -6.68
N SER A 97 8.80 -12.11 -5.57
CA SER A 97 9.35 -12.85 -4.44
C SER A 97 8.31 -13.73 -3.73
N ALA A 98 7.09 -13.22 -3.53
CA ALA A 98 6.00 -14.01 -2.96
C ALA A 98 5.60 -15.16 -3.90
N HIS A 99 5.54 -14.89 -5.21
CA HIS A 99 5.24 -15.90 -6.22
C HIS A 99 6.29 -17.01 -6.26
N SER A 100 7.59 -16.68 -6.25
CA SER A 100 8.65 -17.69 -6.23
C SER A 100 8.63 -18.58 -4.98
N LYS A 101 8.13 -18.05 -3.87
CA LYS A 101 7.89 -18.78 -2.61
C LYS A 101 6.55 -19.51 -2.57
N ARG A 102 5.81 -19.57 -3.68
CA ARG A 102 4.45 -20.16 -3.78
C ARG A 102 3.45 -19.59 -2.76
N GLN A 103 3.61 -18.33 -2.37
CA GLN A 103 2.71 -17.66 -1.44
C GLN A 103 1.51 -17.09 -2.21
N LEU A 104 0.40 -17.84 -2.23
CA LEU A 104 -0.84 -17.46 -2.93
C LEU A 104 -1.56 -16.26 -2.30
N ARG A 105 -1.29 -15.98 -1.03
CA ARG A 105 -1.84 -14.84 -0.29
C ARG A 105 -0.71 -14.13 0.43
N TRP A 106 -0.50 -12.88 0.06
CA TRP A 106 0.47 -12.01 0.69
C TRP A 106 -0.24 -10.70 1.04
N LYS A 107 -0.19 -10.33 2.33
CA LYS A 107 -0.81 -9.10 2.82
C LYS A 107 0.12 -7.94 2.52
N LEU A 108 0.21 -7.52 1.26
CA LEU A 108 0.88 -6.26 0.97
C LEU A 108 -0.06 -5.10 1.32
N ARG A 109 0.43 -4.21 2.17
CA ARG A 109 -0.17 -2.89 2.41
C ARG A 109 0.80 -1.87 1.86
N PRO A 110 0.33 -0.96 0.99
CA PRO A 110 -1.04 -0.71 0.55
C PRO A 110 -1.54 -1.73 -0.49
N LYS A 111 -2.84 -1.75 -0.76
CA LYS A 111 -3.45 -2.65 -1.76
C LYS A 111 -3.09 -2.19 -3.18
N TRP A 112 -2.86 -3.11 -4.11
CA TRP A 112 -2.67 -2.85 -5.54
C TRP A 112 -3.70 -1.88 -6.16
N HIS A 113 -4.94 -1.90 -5.68
CA HIS A 113 -5.98 -0.97 -6.14
C HIS A 113 -5.64 0.50 -5.86
N GLN A 114 -5.03 0.80 -4.71
CA GLN A 114 -4.55 2.15 -4.40
C GLN A 114 -3.46 2.56 -5.40
N LEU A 115 -2.60 1.62 -5.79
CA LEU A 115 -1.64 1.80 -6.87
C LEU A 115 -2.35 2.27 -8.13
N ALA A 116 -3.34 1.51 -8.61
CA ALA A 116 -4.10 1.82 -9.84
C ALA A 116 -4.70 3.24 -9.84
N CYS A 117 -5.24 3.71 -8.71
CA CYS A 117 -5.73 5.09 -8.59
C CYS A 117 -4.61 6.15 -8.69
N HIS A 118 -3.41 5.84 -8.19
CA HIS A 118 -2.23 6.70 -8.30
C HIS A 118 -1.54 6.61 -9.68
N LEU A 119 -1.94 5.66 -10.54
CA LEU A 119 -1.34 5.45 -11.87
C LEU A 119 -2.02 6.28 -12.97
N VAL A 120 -3.09 7.00 -12.65
CA VAL A 120 -3.89 7.79 -13.60
C VAL A 120 -3.39 9.24 -13.83
N PRO A 121 -2.27 9.78 -13.31
CA PRO A 121 -1.91 11.14 -13.65
C PRO A 121 -1.08 11.16 -14.94
N LEU A 122 -1.74 10.92 -16.08
CA LEU A 122 -1.31 11.55 -17.34
C LEU A 122 -1.53 13.07 -17.28
N ALA A 123 -2.44 13.52 -16.42
CA ALA A 123 -2.70 14.92 -16.11
C ALA A 123 -2.09 15.33 -14.76
N PRO A 124 -1.70 16.61 -14.55
CA PRO A 124 -1.12 17.13 -13.30
C PRO A 124 -2.14 17.23 -12.15
N LEU A 125 -3.14 16.35 -12.12
CA LEU A 125 -4.21 16.35 -11.15
C LEU A 125 -3.76 15.66 -9.86
N ASN A 126 -4.00 16.28 -8.72
CA ASN A 126 -3.66 15.73 -7.41
C ASN A 126 -4.58 14.54 -7.08
N PRO A 127 -4.07 13.30 -7.02
CA PRO A 127 -4.90 12.11 -6.87
C PRO A 127 -5.71 12.09 -5.57
N ARG A 128 -5.34 12.86 -4.54
CA ARG A 128 -6.13 13.02 -3.32
C ARG A 128 -7.57 13.46 -3.57
N TYR A 129 -7.80 14.26 -4.62
CA TYR A 129 -9.11 14.83 -4.95
C TYR A 129 -9.93 13.95 -5.92
N PHE A 130 -9.29 12.98 -6.58
CA PHE A 130 -9.91 12.13 -7.61
C PHE A 130 -9.93 10.65 -7.21
N ALA A 131 -9.14 10.26 -6.21
CA ALA A 131 -9.17 8.93 -5.63
C ALA A 131 -10.44 8.80 -4.76
N ASN A 132 -11.51 8.36 -5.40
CA ASN A 132 -12.82 8.15 -4.78
C ASN A 132 -12.81 7.14 -3.61
N TYR A 133 -11.72 6.39 -3.41
CA TYR A 133 -11.58 5.35 -2.38
C TYR A 133 -10.82 5.79 -1.12
N LEU A 134 -10.34 7.03 -1.05
CA LEU A 134 -9.65 7.52 0.15
C LEU A 134 -10.60 7.78 1.33
N ASP A 135 -11.91 7.69 1.14
CA ASP A 135 -12.88 7.74 2.22
C ASP A 135 -13.24 6.30 2.63
N GLU A 136 -12.39 5.65 3.42
CA GLU A 136 -12.67 4.31 3.98
C GLU A 136 -14.00 4.30 4.73
N ASP A 137 -14.40 5.44 5.30
CA ASP A 137 -15.70 5.65 5.93
C ASP A 137 -16.85 5.61 4.92
N TYR A 138 -16.63 6.10 3.71
CA TYR A 138 -17.58 5.94 2.61
C TYR A 138 -17.70 4.50 2.15
N VAL A 139 -16.57 3.79 1.97
CA VAL A 139 -16.57 2.36 1.63
C VAL A 139 -17.29 1.55 2.72
N ARG A 140 -17.10 1.91 4.00
CA ARG A 140 -17.81 1.30 5.13
C ARG A 140 -19.32 1.52 5.02
N ARG A 141 -19.78 2.74 4.76
CA ARG A 141 -21.20 3.08 4.59
C ARG A 141 -21.84 2.34 3.41
N ILE A 142 -21.15 2.27 2.27
CA ILE A 142 -21.63 1.54 1.09
C ILE A 142 -21.70 0.03 1.32
N LYS A 143 -20.75 -0.54 2.06
CA LYS A 143 -20.83 -1.96 2.47
C LYS A 143 -22.02 -2.23 3.38
N GLN A 144 -22.30 -1.33 4.34
CA GLN A 144 -23.48 -1.46 5.20
C GLN A 144 -24.78 -1.39 4.39
N LEU A 145 -24.83 -0.56 3.33
CA LEU A 145 -25.95 -0.56 2.40
C LEU A 145 -26.05 -1.89 1.63
N ALA A 146 -24.94 -2.37 1.08
CA ALA A 146 -24.90 -3.60 0.28
C ALA A 146 -25.44 -4.82 1.05
N VAL A 147 -25.11 -4.94 2.34
CA VAL A 147 -25.58 -6.02 3.22
C VAL A 147 -27.11 -6.00 3.42
N ARG A 148 -27.76 -4.85 3.26
CA ARG A 148 -29.21 -4.70 3.44
C ARG A 148 -30.01 -4.94 2.15
N ARG A 149 -29.35 -5.22 1.03
CA ARG A 149 -30.00 -5.34 -0.28
C ARG A 149 -30.03 -6.77 -0.80
N THR A 150 -31.02 -7.06 -1.63
CA THR A 150 -31.07 -8.31 -2.38
C THR A 150 -29.96 -8.34 -3.41
N ALA A 151 -29.48 -9.54 -3.77
CA ALA A 151 -28.39 -9.70 -4.73
C ALA A 151 -28.69 -9.03 -6.08
N ALA A 152 -29.96 -9.04 -6.51
CA ALA A 152 -30.41 -8.42 -7.75
C ALA A 152 -30.30 -6.89 -7.76
N GLY A 153 -30.52 -6.22 -6.62
CA GLY A 153 -30.47 -4.75 -6.50
C GLY A 153 -29.14 -4.21 -5.96
N MET A 154 -28.28 -5.08 -5.42
CA MET A 154 -27.07 -4.66 -4.73
C MET A 154 -26.16 -3.79 -5.60
N SER A 155 -25.83 -4.25 -6.81
CA SER A 155 -24.85 -3.58 -7.68
C SER A 155 -25.33 -2.21 -8.18
N SER A 156 -26.59 -2.13 -8.61
CA SER A 156 -27.18 -0.89 -9.15
C SER A 156 -27.34 0.16 -8.05
N GLU A 157 -27.87 -0.22 -6.89
CA GLU A 157 -28.05 0.72 -5.78
C GLU A 157 -26.74 1.20 -5.16
N VAL A 158 -25.76 0.29 -4.99
CA VAL A 158 -24.43 0.65 -4.52
C VAL A 158 -23.80 1.66 -5.48
N CYS A 159 -23.87 1.40 -6.78
CA CYS A 159 -23.36 2.30 -7.81
C CYS A 159 -24.09 3.65 -7.80
N GLN A 160 -25.41 3.66 -7.70
CA GLN A 160 -26.20 4.90 -7.67
C GLN A 160 -25.85 5.76 -6.45
N ARG A 161 -25.78 5.15 -5.25
CA ARG A 161 -25.40 5.86 -4.02
C ARG A 161 -23.97 6.33 -4.05
N TYR A 162 -23.08 5.56 -4.68
CA TYR A 162 -21.72 5.94 -5.06
C TYR A 162 -21.69 7.22 -5.88
N CYS A 163 -22.38 7.22 -7.02
CA CYS A 163 -22.45 8.37 -7.91
C CYS A 163 -23.01 9.60 -7.21
N ILE A 164 -24.13 9.47 -6.46
CA ILE A 164 -24.74 10.59 -5.73
C ILE A 164 -23.75 11.20 -4.74
N GLN A 165 -23.09 10.38 -3.91
CA GLN A 165 -22.17 10.92 -2.89
C GLN A 165 -20.97 11.62 -3.53
N VAL A 166 -20.40 11.04 -4.59
CA VAL A 166 -19.30 11.65 -5.34
C VAL A 166 -19.76 12.99 -5.92
N CYS A 167 -20.92 13.02 -6.57
CA CYS A 167 -21.49 14.24 -7.15
C CYS A 167 -21.76 15.32 -6.08
N LEU A 168 -22.35 14.96 -4.93
CA LEU A 168 -22.62 15.92 -3.83
C LEU A 168 -21.33 16.52 -3.25
N ARG A 169 -20.28 15.69 -3.10
CA ARG A 169 -18.96 16.17 -2.65
C ARG A 169 -18.35 17.14 -3.65
N TRP A 170 -18.58 16.94 -4.93
CA TRP A 170 -18.07 17.83 -5.97
C TRP A 170 -18.93 19.09 -6.06
N ALA A 171 -20.25 18.99 -5.92
CA ALA A 171 -21.16 20.12 -5.92
C ALA A 171 -20.84 21.13 -4.80
N SER A 172 -20.57 20.66 -3.57
CA SER A 172 -20.19 21.55 -2.45
C SER A 172 -18.88 22.29 -2.67
N LEU A 173 -18.01 21.76 -3.54
CA LEU A 173 -16.73 22.36 -3.90
C LEU A 173 -16.82 23.41 -5.03
N TYR A 174 -17.97 23.50 -5.71
CA TYR A 174 -18.25 24.53 -6.72
C TYR A 174 -19.30 25.55 -6.24
N GLY A 175 -20.00 25.26 -5.14
CA GLY A 175 -21.03 26.12 -4.58
C GLY A 175 -20.50 27.15 -3.60
N ASN A 176 -19.93 28.26 -4.09
CA ASN A 176 -20.01 29.54 -3.39
C ASN A 176 -21.45 30.10 -3.51
N GLY A 177 -22.47 29.38 -3.00
CA GLY A 177 -23.81 29.96 -2.83
C GLY A 177 -25.02 29.21 -3.37
N VAL A 178 -24.99 27.89 -3.56
CA VAL A 178 -26.24 27.13 -3.74
C VAL A 178 -26.40 26.17 -2.57
N GLN A 179 -27.24 26.56 -1.61
CA GLN A 179 -27.75 25.67 -0.58
C GLN A 179 -28.78 24.74 -1.24
N LEU A 180 -28.54 23.43 -1.15
CA LEU A 180 -29.50 22.37 -1.46
C LEU A 180 -30.29 22.02 -0.19
#